data_AF-A0A7W0LYM9-F1
#
_entry.id   AF-A0A7W0LYM9-F1
#
_cell.length_a   1.000
_cell.length_b   1.000
_cell.length_c   1.000
_cell.angle_alpha   90.00
_cell.angle_beta   90.00
_cell.angle_gamma   90.00
#
_symmetry.space_group_name_H-M   'P 1'
#
loop_
_entity.id
_entity.type
_entity.pdbx_description
1 polymer ?
#
loop_
_entity_poly.entity_id
_entity_poly.type
_entity_poly.pdbx_seq_one_letter_code
_entity_poly.pdbx_strand_id
1 'polypeptide(L)'
;LGGALAPGIEISVDALAARAARLFKVELVEPRSVIGKTTTEALQSGLLYGFAGQVDGMVRRISDELGARPVVLATGGLSHLMFQVCETLDHHEPDLTLHGLRLVYERNR
;
A
#
# COMPACT_ATOMS: atom_id res chain seq x y z
N LEU A 1 -4.09 -21.72 2.46
CA LEU A 1 -4.28 -20.48 1.66
C LEU A 1 -2.93 -19.78 1.56
N GLY A 2 -2.63 -19.20 0.39
CA GLY A 2 -1.37 -18.53 0.08
C GLY A 2 -1.54 -17.00 0.04
N GLY A 3 -0.77 -16.34 -0.84
CA GLY A 3 -0.86 -14.89 -1.03
C GLY A 3 -0.19 -14.44 -2.33
N ALA A 4 -0.12 -13.12 -2.52
CA ALA A 4 0.55 -12.49 -3.65
C ALA A 4 1.60 -11.49 -3.16
N LEU A 5 2.68 -11.33 -3.94
CA LEU A 5 3.74 -10.36 -3.67
C LEU A 5 3.84 -9.40 -4.84
N ALA A 6 3.96 -8.11 -4.53
CA ALA A 6 4.17 -7.05 -5.49
C ALA A 6 5.24 -6.07 -4.97
N PRO A 7 5.94 -5.34 -5.84
CA PRO A 7 6.87 -4.29 -5.43
C PRO A 7 6.16 -3.25 -4.55
N GLY A 8 6.86 -2.73 -3.54
CA GLY A 8 6.36 -1.64 -2.69
C GLY A 8 6.60 -0.25 -3.31
N ILE A 9 5.98 0.78 -2.72
CA ILE A 9 6.03 2.16 -3.24
C ILE A 9 7.47 2.67 -3.33
N GLU A 10 8.25 2.57 -2.25
CA GLU A 10 9.63 3.08 -2.20
C GLU A 10 10.52 2.46 -3.28
N ILE A 11 10.49 1.14 -3.43
CA ILE A 11 11.27 0.41 -4.45
C ILE A 11 10.85 0.85 -5.86
N SER A 12 9.55 1.03 -6.09
CA SER A 12 9.07 1.50 -7.40
C SER A 12 9.47 2.94 -7.71
N VAL A 13 9.50 3.81 -6.70
CA VAL A 13 10.02 5.19 -6.83
C VAL A 13 11.51 5.17 -7.15
N ASP A 14 12.30 4.39 -6.41
CA ASP A 14 13.74 4.26 -6.62
C ASP A 14 14.05 3.71 -8.02
N ALA A 15 13.29 2.70 -8.47
CA ALA A 15 13.43 2.13 -9.80
C ALA A 15 13.11 3.15 -10.91
N LEU A 16 12.09 3.99 -10.71
CA LEU A 16 11.75 5.06 -11.64
C LEU A 16 12.83 6.15 -11.66
N ALA A 17 13.31 6.56 -10.47
CA ALA A 17 14.35 7.56 -10.31
C ALA A 17 15.68 7.14 -10.94
N ALA A 18 16.05 5.86 -10.82
CA ALA A 18 17.27 5.32 -11.41
C ALA A 18 17.31 5.44 -12.94
N ARG A 19 16.13 5.53 -13.60
CA ARG A 19 16.02 5.62 -15.07
C ARG A 19 15.72 7.01 -15.60
N ALA A 20 15.44 8.00 -14.74
CA ALA A 20 15.14 9.37 -15.17
C ALA A 20 16.05 10.40 -14.49
N ALA A 21 16.71 11.23 -15.30
CA ALA A 21 17.82 12.08 -14.87
C ALA A 21 17.52 13.17 -13.81
N ARG A 22 16.26 13.39 -13.39
CA ARG A 22 15.85 14.52 -12.51
C ARG A 22 14.70 14.21 -11.54
N LEU A 23 14.47 12.95 -11.21
CA LEU A 23 13.48 12.60 -10.20
C LEU A 23 14.07 12.89 -8.81
N PHE A 24 13.81 14.10 -8.31
CA PHE A 24 14.04 14.45 -6.91
C PHE A 24 13.31 13.45 -6.00
N LYS A 25 13.82 13.21 -4.79
CA LYS A 25 13.10 12.47 -3.75
C LYS A 25 11.75 13.16 -3.52
N VAL A 26 10.68 12.62 -4.12
CA VAL A 26 9.33 13.13 -3.97
C VAL A 26 8.79 12.62 -2.65
N GLU A 27 8.42 13.54 -1.77
CA GLU A 27 7.67 13.18 -0.57
C GLU A 27 6.29 12.65 -0.97
N LEU A 28 5.93 11.48 -0.44
CA LEU A 28 4.63 10.86 -0.67
C LEU A 28 3.60 11.55 0.22
N VAL A 29 2.86 12.47 -0.38
CA VAL A 29 1.71 13.14 0.24
C VAL A 29 0.51 13.03 -0.68
N GLU A 30 -0.69 13.11 -0.12
CA GLU A 30 -1.92 13.11 -0.91
C GLU A 30 -1.98 14.34 -1.83
N PRO A 31 -2.06 14.15 -3.16
CA PRO A 31 -2.14 15.27 -4.08
C PRO A 31 -3.55 15.89 -4.03
N ARG A 32 -3.63 17.21 -4.26
CA ARG A 32 -4.90 17.96 -4.29
C ARG A 32 -5.86 17.55 -5.42
N SER A 33 -5.35 16.81 -6.41
CA SER A 33 -6.07 16.38 -7.61
C SER A 33 -5.39 15.13 -8.18
N VAL A 34 -6.19 14.21 -8.71
CA VAL A 34 -5.69 13.04 -9.44
C VAL A 34 -4.94 13.46 -10.71
N ILE A 35 -5.40 14.49 -11.42
CA ILE A 35 -4.66 15.02 -12.57
C ILE A 35 -3.66 16.05 -12.05
N GLY A 36 -2.39 15.66 -11.97
CA GLY A 36 -1.29 16.54 -11.57
C GLY A 36 -0.91 17.53 -12.67
N LYS A 37 -0.57 18.77 -12.29
CA LYS A 37 -0.19 19.85 -13.22
C LYS A 37 1.31 20.10 -13.26
N THR A 38 2.06 19.44 -12.38
CA THR A 38 3.52 19.42 -12.36
C THR A 38 4.01 17.99 -12.36
N THR A 39 5.28 17.77 -12.71
CA THR A 39 5.90 16.44 -12.64
C THR A 39 5.78 15.83 -11.25
N THR A 40 5.99 16.62 -10.19
CA THR A 40 5.85 16.16 -8.80
C THR A 40 4.41 15.73 -8.49
N GLU A 41 3.42 16.56 -8.82
CA GLU A 41 2.01 16.22 -8.60
C GLU A 41 1.58 14.98 -9.41
N ALA A 42 2.05 14.86 -10.65
CA ALA A 42 1.77 13.71 -11.51
C ALA A 42 2.35 12.41 -10.94
N LEU A 43 3.58 12.47 -10.38
CA LEU A 43 4.20 11.34 -9.71
C LEU A 43 3.46 10.98 -8.42
N GLN A 44 3.17 11.96 -7.57
CA GLN A 44 2.42 11.73 -6.32
C GLN A 44 1.08 11.06 -6.60
N SER A 45 0.34 11.56 -7.60
CA SER A 45 -0.93 10.96 -8.03
C SER A 45 -0.75 9.54 -8.54
N GLY A 46 0.19 9.31 -9.47
CA GLY A 46 0.42 7.99 -10.02
C GLY A 46 0.87 6.97 -8.97
N LEU A 47 1.69 7.39 -8.01
CA LEU A 47 2.16 6.55 -6.91
C LEU A 47 1.04 6.27 -5.91
N LEU A 48 0.31 7.27 -5.43
CA LEU A 48 -0.71 7.03 -4.41
C LEU A 48 -1.90 6.25 -4.98
N TYR A 49 -2.54 6.79 -6.02
CA TYR A 49 -3.77 6.19 -6.57
C TYR A 49 -3.49 4.95 -7.41
N GLY A 50 -2.32 4.85 -8.04
CA GLY A 50 -1.91 3.63 -8.76
C GLY A 50 -1.72 2.45 -7.81
N PHE A 51 -1.03 2.66 -6.68
CA PHE A 51 -0.87 1.61 -5.67
C PHE A 51 -2.18 1.32 -4.93
N ALA A 52 -3.01 2.32 -4.63
CA ALA A 52 -4.34 2.10 -4.07
C ALA A 52 -5.19 1.21 -4.99
N GLY A 53 -5.22 1.53 -6.30
CA GLY A 53 -5.90 0.71 -7.30
C GLY A 53 -5.34 -0.70 -7.42
N GLN A 54 -4.02 -0.89 -7.24
CA GLN A 54 -3.42 -2.22 -7.16
C GLN A 54 -3.91 -3.00 -5.94
N VAL A 55 -3.92 -2.37 -4.75
CA VAL A 55 -4.41 -2.98 -3.51
C VAL A 55 -5.88 -3.38 -3.65
N ASP A 56 -6.74 -2.43 -4.03
CA ASP A 56 -8.18 -2.68 -4.16
C ASP A 56 -8.47 -3.73 -5.24
N GLY A 57 -7.74 -3.68 -6.35
CA GLY A 57 -7.83 -4.67 -7.41
C GLY A 57 -7.45 -6.08 -6.95
N MET A 58 -6.44 -6.22 -6.08
CA MET A 58 -6.06 -7.51 -5.51
C MET A 58 -7.07 -8.01 -4.50
N VAL A 59 -7.56 -7.14 -3.60
CA VAL A 59 -8.58 -7.51 -2.61
C VAL A 59 -9.86 -8.00 -3.29
N ARG A 60 -10.33 -7.32 -4.33
CA ARG A 60 -11.52 -7.75 -5.09
C ARG A 60 -11.32 -9.14 -5.71
N ARG A 61 -10.18 -9.37 -6.39
CA ARG A 61 -9.86 -10.68 -7.00
C ARG A 61 -9.78 -11.81 -5.97
N ILE A 62 -9.16 -11.55 -4.82
CA ILE A 62 -9.09 -12.53 -3.72
C ILE A 62 -10.49 -12.79 -3.15
N SER A 63 -11.31 -11.76 -2.99
CA SER A 63 -12.69 -11.90 -2.51
C SER A 63 -13.53 -12.77 -3.44
N ASP A 64 -13.38 -12.57 -4.76
CA ASP A 64 -14.05 -13.37 -5.78
C ASP A 64 -13.60 -14.84 -5.72
N GLU A 65 -12.29 -15.09 -5.58
CA GLU A 65 -11.74 -16.45 -5.45
C GLU A 65 -12.21 -17.16 -4.16
N LEU A 66 -12.33 -16.42 -3.06
CA LEU A 66 -12.85 -16.94 -1.79
C LEU A 66 -14.38 -17.15 -1.80
N GLY A 67 -15.10 -16.50 -2.71
CA GLY A 67 -16.57 -16.47 -2.72
C GLY A 67 -17.17 -15.71 -1.53
N ALA A 68 -16.37 -14.89 -0.84
CA ALA A 68 -16.77 -14.12 0.33
C ALA A 68 -15.87 -12.89 0.49
N ARG A 69 -16.40 -11.82 1.11
CA ARG A 69 -15.60 -10.63 1.46
C ARG A 69 -14.79 -10.92 2.74
N PRO A 70 -13.45 -10.95 2.69
CA PRO A 70 -12.63 -11.08 3.88
C PRO A 70 -12.57 -9.75 4.66
N VAL A 71 -12.13 -9.81 5.92
CA VAL A 71 -11.67 -8.62 6.65
C VAL A 71 -10.28 -8.26 6.15
N VAL A 72 -10.07 -6.98 5.83
CA VAL A 72 -8.83 -6.50 5.20
C VAL A 72 -8.07 -5.56 6.14
N LEU A 73 -6.85 -5.96 6.49
CA LEU A 73 -5.97 -5.26 7.43
C LEU A 73 -4.79 -4.64 6.68
N ALA A 74 -4.49 -3.36 6.95
CA ALA A 74 -3.31 -2.67 6.44
C ALA A 74 -2.25 -2.51 7.53
N THR A 75 -0.99 -2.87 7.21
CA THR A 75 0.16 -2.74 8.11
C THR A 75 1.43 -2.35 7.35
N GLY A 76 2.51 -2.02 8.06
CA GLY A 76 3.78 -1.56 7.49
C GLY A 76 3.90 -0.04 7.37
N GLY A 77 5.10 0.47 7.03
CA GLY A 77 5.44 1.90 7.16
C GLY A 77 4.52 2.87 6.41
N LEU A 78 4.11 2.53 5.19
CA LEU A 78 3.25 3.38 4.33
C LEU A 78 1.76 3.03 4.42
N SER A 79 1.37 2.15 5.34
CA SER A 79 -0.03 1.70 5.48
C SER A 79 -0.99 2.84 5.82
N HIS A 80 -0.54 3.84 6.60
CA HIS A 80 -1.37 4.98 6.96
C HIS A 80 -1.83 5.78 5.74
N LEU A 81 -0.93 6.02 4.76
CA LEU A 81 -1.27 6.71 3.51
C LEU A 81 -2.23 5.87 2.68
N MET A 82 -1.95 4.58 2.52
CA MET A 82 -2.82 3.68 1.74
C MET A 82 -4.20 3.55 2.37
N PHE A 83 -4.30 3.55 3.70
CA PHE A 83 -5.58 3.51 4.41
C PHE A 83 -6.48 4.71 4.10
N GLN A 84 -5.91 5.86 3.74
CA GLN A 84 -6.68 7.05 3.38
C GLN A 84 -7.23 7.00 1.94
N VAL A 85 -6.59 6.25 1.04
CA VAL A 85 -6.90 6.29 -0.40
C VAL A 85 -7.45 4.98 -0.97
N CYS A 86 -7.28 3.84 -0.29
CA CYS A 86 -7.88 2.58 -0.70
C CYS A 86 -9.34 2.50 -0.26
N GLU A 87 -10.16 1.85 -1.08
CA GLU A 87 -11.59 1.66 -0.81
C GLU A 87 -11.90 0.36 -0.05
N THR A 88 -10.95 -0.59 -0.06
CA THR A 88 -11.22 -1.97 0.39
C THR A 88 -10.64 -2.33 1.75
N LEU A 89 -9.94 -1.40 2.41
CA LEU A 89 -9.31 -1.61 3.72
C LEU A 89 -10.32 -1.39 4.84
N ASP A 90 -10.38 -2.31 5.81
CA ASP A 90 -11.27 -2.20 6.98
C ASP A 90 -10.55 -1.63 8.21
N HIS A 91 -9.29 -2.02 8.41
CA HIS A 91 -8.54 -1.68 9.61
C HIS A 91 -7.08 -1.31 9.31
N HIS A 92 -6.55 -0.34 10.07
CA HIS A 92 -5.15 0.04 10.07
C HIS A 92 -4.48 -0.48 11.33
N GLU A 93 -3.55 -1.43 11.18
CA GLU A 93 -2.88 -2.12 12.29
C GLU A 93 -1.35 -2.06 12.12
N PRO A 94 -0.69 -0.96 12.55
CA PRO A 94 0.75 -0.76 12.36
C PRO A 94 1.60 -1.78 13.12
N ASP A 95 1.11 -2.31 14.24
CA ASP A 95 1.83 -3.23 15.13
C ASP A 95 1.48 -4.71 14.92
N LEU A 96 0.85 -5.06 13.78
CA LEU A 96 0.35 -6.41 13.50
C LEU A 96 1.40 -7.51 13.73
N THR A 97 2.64 -7.28 13.28
CA THR A 97 3.74 -8.24 13.49
C THR A 97 4.09 -8.37 14.98
N LEU A 98 4.09 -7.28 15.74
CA LEU A 98 4.39 -7.30 17.17
C LEU A 98 3.30 -8.04 17.96
N HIS A 99 2.03 -7.89 17.58
CA HIS A 99 0.95 -8.69 18.15
C HIS A 99 1.17 -10.18 17.92
N GLY A 100 1.53 -10.57 16.69
CA GLY A 100 1.85 -11.96 16.37
C GLY A 100 3.01 -12.51 17.22
N LEU A 101 4.09 -11.74 17.37
CA LEU A 101 5.23 -12.12 18.19
C LEU A 101 4.86 -12.30 19.68
N ARG A 102 4.04 -11.40 20.23
CA ARG A 102 3.54 -11.50 21.61
C ARG A 102 2.72 -12.78 21.81
N LEU A 103 1.78 -13.09 20.92
CA LEU A 103 0.94 -14.28 21.00
C LEU A 103 1.76 -15.58 20.93
N VAL A 104 2.76 -15.61 20.04
CA VAL A 104 3.68 -16.75 19.95
C VAL A 104 4.46 -16.93 21.25
N TYR A 105 4.97 -15.85 21.83
CA TYR A 105 5.68 -15.90 23.11
C TYR A 105 4.78 -16.43 24.24
N GLU A 106 3.58 -15.89 24.40
CA GLU A 106 2.61 -16.30 25.43
C GLU A 106 2.23 -17.78 25.33
N ARG A 107 2.12 -18.31 24.11
CA ARG A 107 1.77 -19.73 23.87
C ARG A 107 2.89 -20.71 24.24
N ASN A 108 4.15 -20.26 24.28
CA ASN A 108 5.32 -21.10 24.59
C ASN A 108 5.86 -20.91 26.02
N ARG A 109 5.09 -20.24 26.89
CA ARG A 109 5.39 -20.10 28.31
C ARG A 109 4.84 -21.25 29.14
#